data_AF-A0A6N8CMZ6-F1
#
_entry.id   AF-A0A6N8CMZ6-F1
#
_cell.length_a   1.000
_cell.length_b   1.000
_cell.length_c   1.000
_cell.angle_alpha   90.00
_cell.angle_beta   90.00
_cell.angle_gamma   90.00
#
_symmetry.space_group_name_H-M   'P 1'
#
loop_
_entity.id
_entity.type
_entity.pdbx_description
1 polymer ?
#
loop_
_entity_poly.entity_id
_entity_poly.type
_entity_poly.pdbx_seq_one_letter_code
_entity_poly.pdbx_strand_id
1 'polypeptide(L)'
;MKQGDSNKLKPRIVDSKIKKEQFRKQQRIDRLKGKMEAEGATGKEIRDAVFMLKQKEDKKIESGTQTHYIKPGKKEKVLLREGLLQNKNYEILTTTSSITEHPISIPARISKHREFMDYMQTIDFRLYFKGFQKWNINETRACVFIEGNQAWIKQDGKGVYRYYSKDAVKHTVHGLNIFDLIEIREGAEIGSIYSINNARRRLASDLGIVYSERQWEILREKKYEKNMDIIKRADIEIQRDFPNLFGFIKSYLPLLEHLNDWGVKHILEKEHSFKGESIFFQSTTHMEKMVGKDQTICSRAVNMFAVLGLIKKIREENVPSSLLGVAQAIRGKRNEFKLVNFYTVPALNHQVLSEAEERVKRLNENGITSMFRISKKKIEQCFGEGFAKKVYVNPTSIREQLLEKSIIEHLYYDVEPAD
;
A
#
# COMPACT_ATOMS: atom_id res chain seq x y z
N MET A 1 5.52 31.88 62.75
CA MET A 1 6.53 32.22 61.73
C MET A 1 6.62 31.08 60.72
N LYS A 2 6.22 31.39 59.48
CA LYS A 2 6.57 30.81 58.17
C LYS A 2 6.44 29.28 57.95
N GLN A 3 5.29 28.93 57.36
CA GLN A 3 5.19 27.97 56.26
C GLN A 3 6.10 28.40 55.10
N GLY A 4 6.78 27.45 54.47
CA GLY A 4 7.55 27.64 53.25
C GLY A 4 7.19 26.57 52.22
N ASP A 5 6.36 26.96 51.26
CA ASP A 5 6.00 26.22 50.05
C ASP A 5 7.23 25.73 49.28
N SER A 6 7.23 24.45 48.88
CA SER A 6 8.10 23.95 47.82
C SER A 6 7.25 23.55 46.60
N ASN A 7 6.76 24.59 45.93
CA ASN A 7 6.09 24.48 44.64
C ASN A 7 7.14 24.14 43.56
N LYS A 8 7.43 22.85 43.35
CA LYS A 8 8.25 22.39 42.21
C LYS A 8 7.41 22.43 40.93
N LEU A 9 7.42 23.61 40.31
CA LEU A 9 6.94 23.87 38.95
C LEU A 9 7.52 22.85 37.95
N LYS A 10 6.63 22.15 37.25
CA LYS A 10 6.92 21.41 36.01
C LYS A 10 7.38 22.39 34.93
N PRO A 11 8.57 22.23 34.31
CA PRO A 11 8.86 22.91 33.05
C PRO A 11 8.55 21.98 31.86
N ARG A 12 8.41 22.57 30.66
CA ARG A 12 8.63 21.98 29.32
C ARG A 12 7.44 21.52 28.46
N ILE A 13 6.35 22.28 28.38
CA ILE A 13 5.50 22.23 27.16
C ILE A 13 5.70 23.48 26.29
N VAL A 14 5.86 24.65 26.90
CA VAL A 14 6.06 25.93 26.20
C VAL A 14 7.48 26.03 25.60
N ASP A 15 8.51 25.64 26.35
CA ASP A 15 9.91 25.66 25.90
C ASP A 15 10.18 24.77 24.68
N SER A 16 9.46 23.66 24.52
CA SER A 16 9.71 22.72 23.41
C SER A 16 9.14 23.24 22.09
N LYS A 17 8.01 23.96 22.13
CA LYS A 17 7.41 24.61 20.96
C LYS A 17 8.27 25.77 20.47
N ILE A 18 8.68 26.66 21.37
CA ILE A 18 9.54 27.80 21.04
C ILE A 18 10.85 27.33 20.39
N LYS A 19 11.47 26.28 20.93
CA LYS A 19 12.68 25.68 20.33
C LYS A 19 12.45 25.12 18.92
N LYS A 20 11.28 24.52 18.66
CA LYS A 20 10.93 23.94 17.35
C LYS A 20 10.68 25.02 16.30
N GLU A 21 10.07 26.14 16.69
CA GLU A 21 9.77 27.28 15.80
C GLU A 21 11.06 28.04 15.44
N GLN A 22 11.94 28.25 16.41
CA GLN A 22 13.28 28.82 16.21
C GLN A 22 14.15 27.92 15.30
N PHE A 23 14.09 26.60 15.47
CA PHE A 23 14.80 25.67 14.59
C PHE A 23 14.31 25.73 13.14
N ARG A 24 13.00 25.86 12.91
CA ARG A 24 12.40 26.02 11.56
C ARG A 24 12.79 27.33 10.91
N LYS A 25 12.82 28.42 11.69
CA LYS A 25 13.31 29.72 11.24
C LYS A 25 14.74 29.61 10.73
N GLN A 26 15.62 28.95 11.49
CA GLN A 26 17.02 28.75 11.09
C GLN A 26 17.13 27.95 9.78
N GLN A 27 16.39 26.84 9.63
CA GLN A 27 16.41 26.06 8.38
C GLN A 27 15.96 26.86 7.14
N ARG A 28 15.03 27.80 7.29
CA ARG A 28 14.59 28.67 6.18
C ARG A 28 15.66 29.68 5.80
N ILE A 29 16.35 30.24 6.80
CA ILE A 29 17.49 31.14 6.61
C ILE A 29 18.61 30.41 5.86
N ASP A 30 18.96 29.20 6.30
CA ASP A 30 20.04 28.41 5.69
C ASP A 30 19.72 28.03 4.23
N ARG A 31 18.47 27.68 3.93
CA ARG A 31 18.03 27.40 2.55
C ARG A 31 18.08 28.63 1.65
N LEU A 32 17.67 29.79 2.14
CA LEU A 32 17.73 31.03 1.38
C LEU A 32 19.18 31.39 1.06
N LYS A 33 20.05 31.29 2.07
CA LYS A 33 21.47 31.54 1.93
C LYS A 33 22.11 30.62 0.88
N GLY A 34 21.92 29.31 0.99
CA GLY A 34 22.48 28.35 0.03
C GLY A 34 21.93 28.52 -1.39
N LYS A 35 20.66 28.93 -1.54
CA LYS A 35 20.07 29.24 -2.85
C LYS A 35 20.73 30.48 -3.47
N MET A 36 20.85 31.57 -2.71
CA MET A 36 21.43 32.82 -3.20
C MET A 36 22.92 32.69 -3.48
N GLU A 37 23.66 31.89 -2.70
CA GLU A 37 25.05 31.56 -2.96
C GLU A 37 25.20 30.76 -4.27
N ALA A 38 24.33 29.78 -4.52
CA ALA A 38 24.31 29.03 -5.78
C ALA A 38 23.93 29.90 -6.99
N GLU A 39 23.18 30.98 -6.77
CA GLU A 39 22.79 31.97 -7.79
C GLU A 39 23.84 33.09 -7.96
N GLY A 40 24.98 33.03 -7.25
CA GLY A 40 26.08 33.99 -7.37
C GLY A 40 25.83 35.35 -6.71
N ALA A 41 24.85 35.46 -5.81
CA ALA A 41 24.53 36.70 -5.12
C ALA A 41 25.69 37.20 -4.24
N THR A 42 25.84 38.52 -4.16
CA THR A 42 26.87 39.16 -3.34
C THR A 42 26.55 39.01 -1.85
N GLY A 43 27.60 39.05 -1.01
CA GLY A 43 27.43 38.98 0.45
C GLY A 43 26.57 40.09 1.05
N LYS A 44 26.40 41.22 0.36
CA LYS A 44 25.48 42.30 0.76
C LYS A 44 24.02 41.90 0.51
N GLU A 45 23.72 41.39 -0.70
CA GLU A 45 22.37 40.95 -1.08
C GLU A 45 21.89 39.79 -0.21
N ILE A 46 22.77 38.84 0.11
CA ILE A 46 22.45 37.72 1.00
C ILE A 46 22.09 38.23 2.41
N ARG A 47 22.86 39.18 2.95
CA ARG A 47 22.62 39.75 4.29
C ARG A 47 21.29 40.49 4.35
N ASP A 48 20.99 41.32 3.36
CA ASP A 48 19.75 42.10 3.31
C ASP A 48 18.53 41.16 3.19
N ALA A 49 18.61 40.14 2.34
CA ALA A 49 17.55 39.14 2.18
C ALA A 49 17.34 38.28 3.44
N VAL A 50 18.43 37.88 4.11
CA VAL A 50 18.37 37.14 5.39
C VAL A 50 17.77 37.99 6.50
N PHE A 51 18.14 39.28 6.58
CA PHE A 51 17.59 40.21 7.58
C PHE A 51 16.07 40.39 7.40
N MET A 52 15.61 40.61 6.17
CA MET A 52 14.19 40.73 5.85
C MET A 52 13.43 39.43 6.15
N LEU A 53 14.01 38.27 5.84
CA LEU A 53 13.42 36.98 6.17
C LEU A 53 13.34 36.76 7.68
N LYS A 54 14.40 37.14 8.43
CA LYS A 54 14.46 37.01 9.89
C LYS A 54 13.35 37.81 10.55
N GLN A 55 13.18 39.08 10.18
CA GLN A 55 12.08 39.92 10.70
C GLN A 55 10.71 39.35 10.34
N LYS A 56 10.53 38.83 9.12
CA LYS A 56 9.26 38.24 8.68
C LYS A 56 8.92 36.96 9.45
N GLU A 57 9.90 36.13 9.77
CA GLU A 57 9.70 34.92 10.57
C GLU A 57 9.51 35.24 12.07
N ASP A 58 10.19 36.25 12.61
CA ASP A 58 9.96 36.73 13.98
C ASP A 58 8.53 37.24 14.16
N LYS A 59 8.04 38.08 13.24
CA LYS A 59 6.63 38.51 13.23
C LYS A 59 5.65 37.35 13.13
N LYS A 60 5.99 36.25 12.43
CA LYS A 60 5.13 35.05 12.33
C LYS A 60 5.11 34.22 13.60
N ILE A 61 6.23 34.14 14.30
CA ILE A 61 6.35 33.44 15.59
C ILE A 61 5.56 34.24 16.64
N GLU A 62 5.77 35.56 16.70
CA GLU A 62 5.09 36.47 17.63
C GLU A 62 3.56 36.51 17.44
N SER A 63 3.10 36.44 16.18
CA SER A 63 1.65 36.41 15.86
C SER A 63 1.02 35.01 15.86
N GLY A 64 1.79 33.95 16.13
CA GLY A 64 1.30 32.57 16.05
C GLY A 64 0.89 32.09 14.65
N THR A 65 1.22 32.86 13.60
CA THR A 65 0.88 32.56 12.19
C THR A 65 1.89 31.64 11.49
N GLN A 66 2.86 31.09 12.23
CA GLN A 66 3.88 30.22 11.65
C GLN A 66 3.23 28.93 11.10
N THR A 67 3.25 28.82 9.78
CA THR A 67 2.55 27.78 9.05
C THR A 67 3.17 26.41 9.32
N HIS A 68 2.39 25.46 9.84
CA HIS A 68 2.86 24.11 10.07
C HIS A 68 2.57 23.23 8.85
N TYR A 69 3.61 22.95 8.05
CA TYR A 69 3.49 21.97 6.98
C TYR A 69 3.42 20.55 7.56
N ILE A 70 2.44 19.77 7.09
CA ILE A 70 2.25 18.36 7.41
C ILE A 70 2.25 17.60 6.09
N LYS A 71 3.21 16.65 5.93
CA LYS A 71 3.14 15.67 4.85
C LYS A 71 1.99 14.70 5.17
N PRO A 72 0.96 14.59 4.33
CA PRO A 72 -0.22 13.78 4.63
C PRO A 72 0.15 12.30 4.79
N GLY A 73 -0.13 11.74 5.97
CA GLY A 73 -0.08 10.31 6.22
C GLY A 73 -1.45 9.67 6.01
N LYS A 74 -1.60 8.41 6.43
CA LYS A 74 -2.86 7.66 6.33
C LYS A 74 -4.04 8.42 6.96
N LYS A 75 -3.86 8.96 8.17
CA LYS A 75 -4.94 9.65 8.91
C LYS A 75 -5.40 10.90 8.16
N GLU A 76 -4.46 11.73 7.71
CA GLU A 76 -4.78 12.96 7.01
C GLU A 76 -5.45 12.69 5.66
N LYS A 77 -4.98 11.68 4.90
CA LYS A 77 -5.59 11.32 3.61
C LYS A 77 -7.00 10.75 3.77
N VAL A 78 -7.28 9.98 4.82
CA VAL A 78 -8.65 9.50 5.13
C VAL A 78 -9.59 10.67 5.40
N LEU A 79 -9.18 11.63 6.24
CA LEU A 79 -9.98 12.83 6.51
C LEU A 79 -10.24 13.65 5.24
N LEU A 80 -9.23 13.81 4.39
CA LEU A 80 -9.38 14.52 3.11
C LEU A 80 -10.36 13.80 2.17
N ARG A 81 -10.37 12.46 2.16
CA ARG A 81 -11.36 11.68 1.40
C ARG A 81 -12.77 11.86 1.95
N GLU A 82 -12.95 11.78 3.26
CA GLU A 82 -14.26 11.97 3.89
C GLU A 82 -14.84 13.33 3.51
N GLY A 83 -14.03 14.38 3.58
CA GLY A 83 -14.45 15.72 3.15
C GLY A 83 -14.72 15.82 1.64
N LEU A 84 -13.95 15.13 0.78
CA LEU A 84 -14.25 15.05 -0.66
C LEU A 84 -15.64 14.45 -0.93
N LEU A 85 -15.99 13.38 -0.20
CA LEU A 85 -17.29 12.70 -0.32
C LEU A 85 -18.44 13.56 0.23
N GLN A 86 -18.24 14.19 1.39
CA GLN A 86 -19.23 15.07 2.02
C GLN A 86 -19.54 16.29 1.15
N ASN A 87 -18.51 16.90 0.56
CA ASN A 87 -18.65 18.07 -0.29
C ASN A 87 -19.19 17.74 -1.68
N LYS A 88 -19.46 16.46 -1.99
CA LYS A 88 -19.85 15.97 -3.33
C LYS A 88 -18.90 16.42 -4.45
N ASN A 89 -17.63 16.64 -4.11
CA ASN A 89 -16.61 17.17 -5.01
C ASN A 89 -15.83 16.06 -5.74
N TYR A 90 -16.36 14.84 -5.79
CA TYR A 90 -15.67 13.68 -6.38
C TYR A 90 -15.31 13.92 -7.86
N GLU A 91 -16.15 14.66 -8.58
CA GLU A 91 -15.94 14.99 -9.99
C GLU A 91 -14.67 15.80 -10.25
N ILE A 92 -14.15 16.53 -9.24
CA ILE A 92 -12.94 17.34 -9.40
C ILE A 92 -11.72 16.47 -9.70
N LEU A 93 -11.68 15.26 -9.13
CA LEU A 93 -10.62 14.29 -9.36
C LEU A 93 -10.93 13.30 -10.48
N THR A 94 -11.88 13.62 -11.37
CA THR A 94 -12.08 12.82 -12.59
C THR A 94 -10.95 13.03 -13.58
N THR A 95 -10.58 11.95 -14.25
CA THR A 95 -9.55 11.95 -15.28
C THR A 95 -10.05 12.67 -16.53
N THR A 96 -9.18 13.44 -17.19
CA THR A 96 -9.53 14.10 -18.45
C THR A 96 -9.62 13.08 -19.59
N SER A 97 -10.61 13.19 -20.48
CA SER A 97 -10.70 12.38 -21.71
C SER A 97 -9.59 12.69 -22.72
N SER A 98 -9.00 13.89 -22.64
CA SER A 98 -7.95 14.39 -23.53
C SER A 98 -6.54 13.88 -23.20
N ILE A 99 -6.40 12.87 -22.33
CA ILE A 99 -5.12 12.19 -22.12
C ILE A 99 -4.58 11.60 -23.45
N THR A 100 -5.48 11.28 -24.38
CA THR A 100 -5.17 10.88 -25.76
C THR A 100 -4.66 12.02 -26.64
N GLU A 101 -4.95 13.27 -26.32
CA GLU A 101 -4.61 14.44 -27.14
C GLU A 101 -3.24 15.04 -26.78
N HIS A 102 -2.72 14.76 -25.57
CA HIS A 102 -1.43 15.27 -25.08
C HIS A 102 -0.58 14.12 -24.54
N PRO A 103 0.02 13.29 -25.42
CA PRO A 103 0.79 12.14 -24.98
C PRO A 103 2.01 12.58 -24.16
N ILE A 104 2.02 12.20 -22.88
CA ILE A 104 3.17 12.41 -22.01
C ILE A 104 4.23 11.38 -22.39
N SER A 105 5.26 11.82 -23.11
CA SER A 105 6.42 10.97 -23.39
C SER A 105 7.27 10.80 -22.14
N ILE A 106 7.50 9.56 -21.72
CA ILE A 106 8.46 9.28 -20.65
C ILE A 106 9.90 9.27 -21.18
N PRO A 107 10.86 9.80 -20.42
CA PRO A 107 12.28 9.65 -20.74
C PRO A 107 12.68 8.17 -20.83
N ALA A 108 13.49 7.81 -21.84
CA ALA A 108 13.95 6.44 -22.09
C ALA A 108 14.69 5.78 -20.89
N ARG A 109 15.25 6.61 -19.99
CA ARG A 109 15.92 6.15 -18.77
C ARG A 109 15.00 5.58 -17.69
N ILE A 110 13.68 5.81 -17.78
CA ILE A 110 12.74 5.34 -16.76
C ILE A 110 12.50 3.85 -16.97
N SER A 111 13.09 3.05 -16.07
CA SER A 111 12.96 1.60 -16.06
C SER A 111 12.29 1.09 -14.78
N LYS A 112 12.35 1.88 -13.71
CA LYS A 112 11.88 1.51 -12.37
C LYS A 112 10.64 2.30 -11.93
N HIS A 113 9.86 1.70 -11.03
CA HIS A 113 8.68 2.30 -10.39
C HIS A 113 9.02 3.62 -9.70
N ARG A 114 10.14 3.67 -8.97
CA ARG A 114 10.59 4.88 -8.27
C ARG A 114 10.90 6.01 -9.24
N GLU A 115 11.62 5.73 -10.32
CA GLU A 115 11.97 6.72 -11.35
C GLU A 115 10.71 7.27 -12.02
N PHE A 116 9.75 6.40 -12.33
CA PHE A 116 8.45 6.80 -12.85
C PHE A 116 7.71 7.70 -11.87
N MET A 117 7.62 7.32 -10.59
CA MET A 117 6.94 8.14 -9.59
C MET A 117 7.62 9.50 -9.37
N ASP A 118 8.95 9.54 -9.33
CA ASP A 118 9.70 10.78 -9.18
C ASP A 118 9.47 11.70 -10.38
N TYR A 119 9.47 11.16 -11.60
CA TYR A 119 9.18 11.92 -12.82
C TYR A 119 7.74 12.43 -12.86
N MET A 120 6.75 11.57 -12.61
CA MET A 120 5.33 11.94 -12.74
C MET A 120 4.91 13.02 -11.74
N GLN A 121 5.58 13.13 -10.59
CA GLN A 121 5.36 14.22 -9.63
C GLN A 121 5.82 15.59 -10.15
N THR A 122 6.70 15.63 -11.14
CA THR A 122 7.17 16.87 -11.78
C THR A 122 6.26 17.34 -12.91
N ILE A 123 5.34 16.48 -13.36
CA ILE A 123 4.33 16.84 -14.35
C ILE A 123 3.19 17.58 -13.67
N ASP A 124 2.67 18.60 -14.36
CA ASP A 124 1.49 19.33 -13.91
C ASP A 124 0.26 18.42 -13.90
N PHE A 125 -0.16 17.99 -12.71
CA PHE A 125 -1.31 17.08 -12.55
C PHE A 125 -2.64 17.70 -12.98
N ARG A 126 -2.71 19.01 -13.25
CA ARG A 126 -3.90 19.65 -13.85
C ARG A 126 -4.19 19.09 -15.25
N LEU A 127 -3.19 18.57 -15.95
CA LEU A 127 -3.36 17.88 -17.24
C LEU A 127 -4.13 16.56 -17.07
N TYR A 128 -3.95 15.90 -15.91
CA TYR A 128 -4.57 14.62 -15.61
C TYR A 128 -5.97 14.75 -15.01
N PHE A 129 -6.17 15.71 -14.09
CA PHE A 129 -7.45 15.91 -13.39
C PHE A 129 -8.28 17.04 -14.00
N LYS A 130 -9.43 16.69 -14.58
CA LYS A 130 -10.35 17.61 -15.27
C LYS A 130 -10.76 18.80 -14.39
N GLY A 131 -11.07 18.56 -13.11
CA GLY A 131 -11.52 19.60 -12.19
C GLY A 131 -10.47 20.67 -11.87
N PHE A 132 -9.18 20.36 -12.07
CA PHE A 132 -8.10 21.30 -11.81
C PHE A 132 -7.61 22.06 -13.05
N GLN A 133 -8.10 21.75 -14.25
CA GLN A 133 -7.69 22.46 -15.47
C GLN A 133 -7.98 23.96 -15.42
N LYS A 134 -9.06 24.37 -14.75
CA LYS A 134 -9.47 25.77 -14.60
C LYS A 134 -8.76 26.52 -13.45
N TRP A 135 -7.86 25.86 -12.74
CA TRP A 135 -7.11 26.46 -11.63
C TRP A 135 -5.81 27.05 -12.15
N ASN A 136 -5.54 28.33 -11.89
CA ASN A 136 -4.22 28.89 -12.19
C ASN A 136 -3.21 28.54 -11.09
N ILE A 137 -1.94 28.42 -11.49
CA ILE A 137 -0.84 28.17 -10.55
C ILE A 137 -0.68 29.38 -9.62
N ASN A 138 -0.47 29.12 -8.33
CA ASN A 138 -0.38 30.09 -7.23
C ASN A 138 -1.66 30.89 -6.95
N GLU A 139 -2.78 30.61 -7.63
CA GLU A 139 -4.06 31.23 -7.33
C GLU A 139 -4.70 30.55 -6.10
N THR A 140 -5.17 31.36 -5.15
CA THR A 140 -5.85 30.85 -3.96
C THR A 140 -7.35 30.69 -4.23
N ARG A 141 -7.89 29.53 -3.88
CA ARG A 141 -9.31 29.18 -4.01
C ARG A 141 -9.83 28.48 -2.76
N ALA A 142 -11.13 28.21 -2.71
CA ALA A 142 -11.71 27.34 -1.70
C ALA A 142 -11.15 25.92 -1.84
N CYS A 143 -10.88 25.27 -0.71
CA CYS A 143 -10.38 23.92 -0.70
C CYS A 143 -11.48 22.91 -1.09
N VAL A 144 -11.15 21.99 -2.00
CA VAL A 144 -12.09 20.98 -2.50
C VAL A 144 -12.35 19.87 -1.48
N PHE A 145 -11.41 19.67 -0.54
CA PHE A 145 -11.46 18.59 0.45
C PHE A 145 -12.07 19.00 1.78
N ILE A 146 -11.83 20.22 2.26
CA ILE A 146 -12.21 20.65 3.61
C ILE A 146 -12.87 22.02 3.49
N GLU A 147 -14.12 22.13 3.92
CA GLU A 147 -14.84 23.40 3.93
C GLU A 147 -14.16 24.43 4.83
N GLY A 148 -14.16 25.71 4.42
CA GLY A 148 -13.49 26.79 5.15
C GLY A 148 -11.97 26.86 4.97
N ASN A 149 -11.33 25.82 4.42
CA ASN A 149 -9.90 25.88 4.09
C ASN A 149 -9.64 26.63 2.79
N GLN A 150 -8.48 27.28 2.71
CA GLN A 150 -7.95 27.85 1.47
C GLN A 150 -7.04 26.84 0.78
N ALA A 151 -7.01 26.85 -0.54
CA ALA A 151 -6.18 25.96 -1.34
C ALA A 151 -5.54 26.64 -2.53
N TRP A 152 -4.42 26.10 -3.00
CA TRP A 152 -3.74 26.54 -4.21
C TRP A 152 -2.91 25.40 -4.80
N ILE A 153 -2.61 25.49 -6.09
CA ILE A 153 -1.69 24.56 -6.76
C ILE A 153 -0.37 25.27 -7.01
N LYS A 154 0.75 24.64 -6.65
CA LYS A 154 2.07 25.22 -6.86
C LYS A 154 3.13 24.12 -7.07
N GLN A 155 4.11 24.41 -7.92
CA GLN A 155 5.34 23.65 -8.00
C GLN A 155 6.30 24.03 -6.86
N ASP A 156 6.73 23.03 -6.08
CA ASP A 156 7.68 23.25 -4.99
C ASP A 156 9.11 23.47 -5.49
N GLY A 157 10.03 23.81 -4.59
CA GLY A 157 11.43 24.08 -4.94
C GLY A 157 12.20 22.87 -5.48
N LYS A 158 11.60 21.67 -5.49
CA LYS A 158 12.17 20.45 -6.10
C LYS A 158 11.51 20.13 -7.45
N GLY A 159 10.67 21.02 -7.97
CA GLY A 159 9.95 20.80 -9.22
C GLY A 159 8.69 19.95 -9.07
N VAL A 160 8.26 19.59 -7.86
CA VAL A 160 7.08 18.74 -7.67
C VAL A 160 5.81 19.59 -7.61
N TYR A 161 4.83 19.28 -8.45
CA TYR A 161 3.51 19.91 -8.37
C TYR A 161 2.74 19.39 -7.15
N ARG A 162 2.20 20.33 -6.36
CA ARG A 162 1.39 20.01 -5.19
C ARG A 162 0.11 20.83 -5.15
N TYR A 163 -0.97 20.17 -4.76
CA TYR A 163 -2.16 20.81 -4.24
C TYR A 163 -1.94 21.09 -2.75
N TYR A 164 -2.09 22.33 -2.33
CA TYR A 164 -2.00 22.74 -0.94
C TYR A 164 -3.37 23.02 -0.37
N SER A 165 -3.63 22.53 0.85
CA SER A 165 -4.81 22.88 1.66
C SER A 165 -4.33 23.51 2.95
N LYS A 166 -4.79 24.71 3.27
CA LYS A 166 -4.43 25.48 4.46
C LYS A 166 -5.66 25.68 5.35
N ASP A 167 -5.53 25.24 6.59
CA ASP A 167 -6.46 25.53 7.66
C ASP A 167 -6.37 27.01 8.06
N ALA A 168 -7.51 27.70 8.05
CA ALA A 168 -7.61 29.12 8.34
C ALA A 168 -7.27 29.45 9.81
N VAL A 169 -7.60 28.53 10.74
CA VAL A 169 -7.50 28.72 12.19
C VAL A 169 -6.19 28.15 12.74
N LYS A 170 -5.86 26.90 12.37
CA LYS A 170 -4.68 26.18 12.87
C LYS A 170 -3.41 26.49 12.08
N HIS A 171 -3.53 27.23 10.98
CA HIS A 171 -2.44 27.54 10.05
C HIS A 171 -1.64 26.29 9.61
N THR A 172 -2.32 25.14 9.57
CA THR A 172 -1.75 23.87 9.15
C THR A 172 -1.88 23.76 7.64
N VAL A 173 -0.82 23.31 6.96
CA VAL A 173 -0.80 23.16 5.51
C VAL A 173 -0.50 21.72 5.13
N HIS A 174 -1.41 21.12 4.37
CA HIS A 174 -1.24 19.81 3.75
C HIS A 174 -0.82 20.00 2.29
N GLY A 175 0.23 19.30 1.85
CA GLY A 175 0.65 19.29 0.44
C GLY A 175 0.48 17.90 -0.17
N LEU A 176 -0.32 17.80 -1.23
CA LEU A 176 -0.69 16.57 -1.92
C LEU A 176 -0.06 16.56 -3.32
N ASN A 177 0.70 15.53 -3.66
CA ASN A 177 1.15 15.30 -5.03
C ASN A 177 0.10 14.52 -5.84
N ILE A 178 0.39 14.25 -7.11
CA ILE A 178 -0.52 13.49 -7.99
C ILE A 178 -0.93 12.14 -7.41
N PHE A 179 0.00 11.39 -6.81
CA PHE A 179 -0.30 10.08 -6.25
C PHE A 179 -1.17 10.17 -4.99
N ASP A 180 -0.92 11.16 -4.13
CA ASP A 180 -1.77 11.42 -2.96
C ASP A 180 -3.22 11.71 -3.40
N LEU A 181 -3.39 12.49 -4.47
CA LEU A 181 -4.71 12.81 -5.04
C LEU A 181 -5.41 11.57 -5.61
N ILE A 182 -4.69 10.69 -6.31
CA ILE A 182 -5.23 9.43 -6.82
C ILE A 182 -5.60 8.51 -5.64
N GLU A 183 -4.73 8.35 -4.63
CA GLU A 183 -5.05 7.53 -3.45
C GLU A 183 -6.32 8.02 -2.73
N ILE A 184 -6.47 9.33 -2.55
CA ILE A 184 -7.65 9.94 -1.92
C ILE A 184 -8.91 9.67 -2.75
N ARG A 185 -8.81 9.78 -4.09
CA ARG A 185 -9.90 9.50 -5.03
C ARG A 185 -10.32 8.04 -5.00
N GLU A 186 -9.39 7.10 -5.06
CA GLU A 186 -9.71 5.67 -5.10
C GLU A 186 -10.21 5.18 -3.74
N GLY A 187 -9.58 5.62 -2.65
CA GLY A 187 -10.02 5.37 -1.28
C GLY A 187 -9.82 3.96 -0.75
N ALA A 188 -9.42 3.02 -1.59
CA ALA A 188 -9.06 1.68 -1.16
C ALA A 188 -7.71 1.73 -0.43
N GLU A 189 -7.68 1.24 0.82
CA GLU A 189 -6.46 1.06 1.61
C GLU A 189 -5.54 2.30 1.72
N ILE A 190 -6.12 3.50 1.77
CA ILE A 190 -5.40 4.78 1.76
C ILE A 190 -4.16 4.78 2.67
N GLY A 191 -3.02 5.23 2.13
CA GLY A 191 -1.76 5.36 2.86
C GLY A 191 -1.05 4.04 3.18
N SER A 192 -1.45 2.95 2.53
CA SER A 192 -0.73 1.67 2.52
C SER A 192 0.23 1.60 1.32
N ILE A 193 1.10 0.59 1.31
CA ILE A 193 1.93 0.32 0.13
C ILE A 193 1.09 -0.10 -1.09
N TYR A 194 -0.06 -0.72 -0.87
CA TYR A 194 -0.96 -1.14 -1.94
C TYR A 194 -1.65 0.04 -2.60
N SER A 195 -2.12 1.03 -1.83
CA SER A 195 -2.78 2.20 -2.40
C SER A 195 -1.84 3.06 -3.25
N ILE A 196 -0.60 3.26 -2.81
CA ILE A 196 0.40 3.99 -3.64
C ILE A 196 0.76 3.21 -4.91
N ASN A 197 0.90 1.88 -4.83
CA ASN A 197 1.16 1.05 -6.01
C ASN A 197 -0.03 1.07 -6.97
N ASN A 198 -1.25 1.01 -6.45
CA ASN A 198 -2.47 1.11 -7.25
C ASN A 198 -2.58 2.47 -7.93
N ALA A 199 -2.27 3.56 -7.21
CA ALA A 199 -2.24 4.91 -7.77
C ALA A 199 -1.21 5.01 -8.92
N ARG A 200 -0.02 4.44 -8.75
CA ARG A 200 1.02 4.37 -9.80
C ARG A 200 0.54 3.58 -11.02
N ARG A 201 -0.01 2.39 -10.81
CA ARG A 201 -0.50 1.52 -11.89
C ARG A 201 -1.63 2.19 -12.66
N ARG A 202 -2.57 2.81 -11.95
CA ARG A 202 -3.67 3.57 -12.53
C ARG A 202 -3.16 4.70 -13.42
N LEU A 203 -2.27 5.54 -12.90
CA LEU A 203 -1.70 6.64 -13.66
C LEU A 203 -0.96 6.15 -14.90
N ALA A 204 -0.14 5.11 -14.79
CA ALA A 204 0.57 4.54 -15.94
C ALA A 204 -0.39 3.99 -16.99
N SER A 205 -1.44 3.29 -16.57
CA SER A 205 -2.47 2.71 -17.45
C SER A 205 -3.27 3.80 -18.15
N ASP A 206 -3.75 4.80 -17.42
CA ASP A 206 -4.56 5.89 -17.95
C ASP A 206 -3.77 6.69 -19.00
N LEU A 207 -2.45 6.81 -18.82
CA LEU A 207 -1.54 7.48 -19.75
C LEU A 207 -0.97 6.56 -20.87
N GLY A 208 -1.27 5.27 -20.87
CA GLY A 208 -0.71 4.31 -21.84
C GLY A 208 0.81 4.10 -21.73
N ILE A 209 1.41 4.38 -20.56
CA ILE A 209 2.85 4.32 -20.34
C ILE A 209 3.29 2.92 -19.88
N VAL A 210 4.29 2.37 -20.56
CA VAL A 210 4.89 1.07 -20.23
C VAL A 210 6.41 1.19 -20.09
N TYR A 211 6.95 0.73 -18.96
CA TYR A 211 8.38 0.62 -18.66
C TYR A 211 8.70 -0.77 -18.09
N SER A 212 9.98 -1.12 -17.99
CA SER A 212 10.44 -2.49 -17.67
C SER A 212 9.73 -3.13 -16.46
N GLU A 213 9.76 -2.50 -15.28
CA GLU A 213 9.09 -3.08 -14.09
C GLU A 213 7.56 -3.15 -14.26
N ARG A 214 6.95 -2.18 -14.96
CA ARG A 214 5.51 -2.20 -15.27
C ARG A 214 5.13 -3.35 -16.21
N GLN A 215 5.99 -3.75 -17.14
CA GLN A 215 5.72 -4.90 -18.03
C GLN A 215 5.50 -6.19 -17.24
N TRP A 216 6.31 -6.42 -16.21
CA TRP A 216 6.13 -7.59 -15.35
C TRP A 216 4.77 -7.58 -14.63
N GLU A 217 4.35 -6.42 -14.11
CA GLU A 217 3.03 -6.27 -13.47
C GLU A 217 1.88 -6.51 -14.45
N ILE A 218 1.97 -5.98 -15.67
CA ILE A 218 0.98 -6.19 -16.74
C ILE A 218 0.84 -7.69 -17.03
N LEU A 219 1.94 -8.45 -17.06
CA LEU A 219 1.88 -9.90 -17.25
C LEU A 219 1.17 -10.60 -16.08
N ARG A 220 1.37 -10.13 -14.85
CA ARG A 220 0.66 -10.66 -13.68
C ARG A 220 -0.82 -10.29 -13.70
N GLU A 221 -1.19 -9.07 -14.09
CA GLU A 221 -2.58 -8.62 -14.25
C GLU A 221 -3.31 -9.49 -15.29
N LYS A 222 -2.72 -9.66 -16.47
CA LYS A 222 -3.27 -10.53 -17.54
C LYS A 222 -3.50 -11.97 -17.08
N LYS A 223 -2.66 -12.50 -16.18
CA LYS A 223 -2.89 -13.83 -15.57
C LYS A 223 -4.17 -13.83 -14.74
N TYR A 224 -4.36 -12.83 -13.88
CA TYR A 224 -5.57 -12.74 -13.05
C TYR A 224 -6.83 -12.48 -13.88
N GLU A 225 -6.76 -11.64 -14.92
CA GLU A 225 -7.85 -11.42 -15.86
C GLU A 225 -8.30 -12.73 -16.52
N LYS A 226 -7.35 -13.50 -17.07
CA LYS A 226 -7.65 -14.83 -17.65
C LYS A 226 -8.25 -15.80 -16.64
N ASN A 227 -7.71 -15.83 -15.41
CA ASN A 227 -8.29 -16.65 -14.36
C ASN A 227 -9.74 -16.25 -14.06
N MET A 228 -10.00 -14.93 -14.02
CA MET A 228 -11.34 -14.39 -13.77
C MET A 228 -12.33 -14.76 -14.88
N ASP A 229 -11.92 -14.71 -16.14
CA ASP A 229 -12.77 -15.13 -17.27
C ASP A 229 -13.18 -16.60 -17.15
N ILE A 230 -12.24 -17.47 -16.78
CA ILE A 230 -12.49 -18.91 -16.57
C ILE A 230 -13.44 -19.14 -15.38
N ILE A 231 -13.22 -18.44 -14.27
CA ILE A 231 -14.06 -18.58 -13.06
C ILE A 231 -15.49 -18.12 -13.33
N LYS A 232 -15.66 -16.99 -14.03
CA LYS A 232 -16.99 -16.43 -14.36
C LYS A 232 -17.78 -17.30 -15.34
N ARG A 233 -17.09 -18.08 -16.17
CA ARG A 233 -17.69 -19.04 -17.11
C ARG A 233 -17.48 -20.49 -16.67
N ALA A 234 -17.32 -20.73 -15.37
CA ALA A 234 -16.98 -22.06 -14.85
C ALA A 234 -18.05 -23.13 -15.14
N ASP A 235 -19.32 -22.73 -15.21
CA ASP A 235 -20.47 -23.55 -15.60
C ASP A 235 -20.42 -24.02 -17.07
N ILE A 236 -19.61 -23.35 -17.90
CA ILE A 236 -19.37 -23.73 -19.29
C ILE A 236 -17.99 -24.37 -19.42
N GLU A 237 -16.94 -23.67 -19.01
CA GLU A 237 -15.55 -24.07 -19.24
C GLU A 237 -15.10 -25.21 -18.31
N ILE A 238 -15.33 -25.07 -17.01
CA ILE A 238 -14.89 -26.08 -16.04
C ILE A 238 -15.86 -27.26 -16.04
N GLN A 239 -17.16 -27.02 -16.08
CA GLN A 239 -18.16 -28.10 -16.04
C GLN A 239 -18.03 -29.08 -17.20
N ARG A 240 -17.75 -28.58 -18.42
CA ARG A 240 -17.65 -29.43 -19.61
C ARG A 240 -16.43 -30.35 -19.55
N ASP A 241 -15.26 -29.79 -19.23
CA ASP A 241 -13.98 -30.51 -19.36
C ASP A 241 -13.55 -31.16 -18.03
N PHE A 242 -14.03 -30.64 -16.90
CA PHE A 242 -13.65 -31.04 -15.53
C PHE A 242 -14.89 -31.12 -14.60
N PRO A 243 -15.84 -32.04 -14.88
CA PRO A 243 -17.13 -32.09 -14.20
C PRO A 243 -17.03 -32.44 -12.70
N ASN A 244 -16.07 -33.28 -12.28
CA ASN A 244 -15.91 -33.61 -10.87
C ASN A 244 -15.41 -32.39 -10.10
N LEU A 245 -14.43 -31.68 -10.65
CA LEU A 245 -13.91 -30.43 -10.13
C LEU A 245 -15.02 -29.39 -10.00
N PHE A 246 -15.78 -29.16 -11.08
CA PHE A 246 -16.88 -28.21 -11.06
C PHE A 246 -17.90 -28.55 -9.96
N GLY A 247 -18.33 -29.81 -9.89
CA GLY A 247 -19.25 -30.29 -8.85
C GLY A 247 -18.74 -30.01 -7.43
N PHE A 248 -17.42 -30.13 -7.22
CA PHE A 248 -16.76 -29.93 -5.93
C PHE A 248 -16.60 -28.45 -5.55
N ILE A 249 -16.33 -27.55 -6.52
CA ILE A 249 -16.00 -26.15 -6.25
C ILE A 249 -17.13 -25.15 -6.49
N LYS A 250 -18.20 -25.51 -7.22
CA LYS A 250 -19.24 -24.57 -7.70
C LYS A 250 -19.78 -23.65 -6.61
N SER A 251 -20.06 -24.19 -5.42
CA SER A 251 -20.61 -23.41 -4.28
C SER A 251 -19.62 -22.44 -3.65
N TYR A 252 -18.35 -22.51 -4.04
CA TYR A 252 -17.24 -21.73 -3.50
C TYR A 252 -16.55 -20.86 -4.56
N LEU A 253 -17.02 -20.86 -5.82
CA LEU A 253 -16.49 -19.99 -6.88
C LEU A 253 -16.42 -18.50 -6.49
N PRO A 254 -17.39 -17.92 -5.75
CA PRO A 254 -17.27 -16.52 -5.29
C PRO A 254 -16.05 -16.27 -4.39
N LEU A 255 -15.61 -17.25 -3.61
CA LEU A 255 -14.39 -17.14 -2.80
C LEU A 255 -13.13 -17.22 -3.67
N LEU A 256 -13.14 -18.04 -4.72
CA LEU A 256 -12.02 -18.13 -5.67
C LEU A 256 -11.90 -16.87 -6.53
N GLU A 257 -13.04 -16.30 -6.96
CA GLU A 257 -13.12 -14.98 -7.59
C GLU A 257 -12.54 -13.91 -6.67
N HIS A 258 -12.97 -13.86 -5.40
CA HIS A 258 -12.43 -12.91 -4.42
C HIS A 258 -10.91 -13.02 -4.29
N LEU A 259 -10.35 -14.23 -4.23
CA LEU A 259 -8.91 -14.43 -4.09
C LEU A 259 -8.12 -13.99 -5.33
N ASN A 260 -8.70 -14.08 -6.52
CA ASN A 260 -8.09 -13.56 -7.75
C ASN A 260 -8.17 -12.02 -7.81
N ASP A 261 -9.33 -11.44 -7.50
CA ASP A 261 -9.52 -9.98 -7.41
C ASP A 261 -8.60 -9.36 -6.35
N TRP A 262 -8.49 -10.01 -5.19
CA TRP A 262 -7.55 -9.61 -4.16
C TRP A 262 -6.10 -9.69 -4.66
N GLY A 263 -5.74 -10.80 -5.32
CA GLY A 263 -4.41 -11.01 -5.86
C GLY A 263 -3.97 -9.94 -6.86
N VAL A 264 -4.85 -9.51 -7.78
CA VAL A 264 -4.52 -8.45 -8.76
C VAL A 264 -4.38 -7.06 -8.11
N LYS A 265 -5.18 -6.77 -7.08
CA LYS A 265 -5.11 -5.52 -6.30
C LYS A 265 -3.84 -5.42 -5.45
N HIS A 266 -3.22 -6.55 -5.13
CA HIS A 266 -2.08 -6.65 -4.22
C HIS A 266 -0.79 -7.11 -4.94
N ILE A 267 -0.68 -6.88 -6.25
CA ILE A 267 0.58 -7.07 -6.98
C ILE A 267 1.61 -6.07 -6.44
N LEU A 268 2.73 -6.60 -5.95
CA LEU A 268 3.93 -5.86 -5.56
C LEU A 268 5.04 -6.08 -6.59
N GLU A 269 6.17 -5.42 -6.40
CA GLU A 269 7.30 -5.48 -7.32
C GLU A 269 7.85 -6.90 -7.49
N LYS A 270 8.52 -7.16 -8.63
CA LYS A 270 9.07 -8.49 -8.98
C LYS A 270 9.99 -9.07 -7.90
N GLU A 271 10.74 -8.24 -7.19
CA GLU A 271 11.61 -8.65 -6.08
C GLU A 271 10.84 -9.28 -4.89
N HIS A 272 9.55 -8.97 -4.76
CA HIS A 272 8.66 -9.57 -3.76
C HIS A 272 7.97 -10.86 -4.25
N SER A 273 8.33 -11.36 -5.43
CA SER A 273 7.75 -12.56 -6.01
C SER A 273 8.39 -13.84 -5.47
N PHE A 274 7.64 -14.95 -5.51
CA PHE A 274 8.18 -16.28 -5.23
C PHE A 274 8.06 -17.14 -6.49
N LYS A 275 9.19 -17.65 -6.99
CA LYS A 275 9.26 -18.43 -8.23
C LYS A 275 8.58 -17.74 -9.41
N GLY A 276 8.75 -16.42 -9.52
CA GLY A 276 8.17 -15.59 -10.58
C GLY A 276 6.68 -15.27 -10.42
N GLU A 277 6.05 -15.69 -9.32
CA GLU A 277 4.64 -15.41 -9.03
C GLU A 277 4.46 -14.32 -7.97
N SER A 278 3.46 -13.46 -8.18
CA SER A 278 3.07 -12.44 -7.21
C SER A 278 2.56 -13.09 -5.93
N ILE A 279 3.01 -12.59 -4.80
CA ILE A 279 2.59 -13.02 -3.47
C ILE A 279 1.69 -11.94 -2.89
N PHE A 280 0.59 -12.36 -2.28
CA PHE A 280 -0.25 -11.49 -1.44
C PHE A 280 -0.54 -12.20 -0.13
N PHE A 281 -1.03 -11.45 0.86
CA PHE A 281 -1.52 -12.02 2.10
C PHE A 281 -2.99 -11.64 2.29
N GLN A 282 -3.73 -12.50 2.98
CA GLN A 282 -5.12 -12.23 3.32
C GLN A 282 -5.53 -13.00 4.57
N SER A 283 -6.12 -12.30 5.55
CA SER A 283 -6.70 -12.97 6.71
C SER A 283 -8.10 -13.50 6.38
N THR A 284 -8.44 -14.66 6.95
CA THR A 284 -9.77 -15.26 6.76
C THR A 284 -10.87 -14.41 7.40
N THR A 285 -10.57 -13.70 8.50
CA THR A 285 -11.48 -12.73 9.13
C THR A 285 -11.75 -11.51 8.24
N HIS A 286 -10.75 -11.06 7.46
CA HIS A 286 -10.98 -9.99 6.50
C HIS A 286 -11.81 -10.50 5.31
N MET A 287 -11.53 -11.72 4.84
CA MET A 287 -12.29 -12.36 3.77
C MET A 287 -13.77 -12.55 4.14
N GLU A 288 -14.07 -12.95 5.37
CA GLU A 288 -15.45 -13.08 5.88
C GLU A 288 -16.24 -11.78 5.71
N LYS A 289 -15.66 -10.65 6.10
CA LYS A 289 -16.31 -9.32 5.98
C LYS A 289 -16.56 -8.92 4.53
N MET A 290 -15.69 -9.33 3.61
CA MET A 290 -15.76 -8.96 2.20
C MET A 290 -16.74 -9.83 1.41
N VAL A 291 -16.77 -11.14 1.69
CA VAL A 291 -17.57 -12.12 0.92
C VAL A 291 -18.89 -12.47 1.61
N GLY A 292 -19.08 -12.07 2.88
CA GLY A 292 -20.29 -12.36 3.64
C GLY A 292 -20.44 -13.84 3.98
N LYS A 293 -19.33 -14.56 4.17
CA LYS A 293 -19.28 -15.99 4.52
C LYS A 293 -18.52 -16.19 5.81
N ASP A 294 -18.99 -17.09 6.66
CA ASP A 294 -18.35 -17.41 7.94
C ASP A 294 -16.85 -17.67 7.79
N GLN A 295 -16.07 -17.17 8.74
CA GLN A 295 -14.61 -17.34 8.79
C GLN A 295 -14.17 -18.81 8.66
N THR A 296 -14.94 -19.74 9.22
CA THR A 296 -14.69 -21.19 9.11
C THR A 296 -14.86 -21.70 7.68
N ILE A 297 -15.89 -21.25 6.96
CA ILE A 297 -16.14 -21.61 5.56
C ILE A 297 -15.01 -21.07 4.71
N CYS A 298 -14.69 -19.79 4.89
CA CYS A 298 -13.56 -19.09 4.28
C CYS A 298 -12.24 -19.88 4.43
N SER A 299 -11.90 -20.27 5.66
CA SER A 299 -10.68 -21.04 5.96
C SER A 299 -10.67 -22.42 5.30
N ARG A 300 -11.79 -23.15 5.36
CA ARG A 300 -11.92 -24.47 4.75
C ARG A 300 -11.85 -24.42 3.22
N ALA A 301 -12.46 -23.41 2.60
CA ALA A 301 -12.42 -23.21 1.15
C ALA A 301 -10.99 -22.90 0.68
N VAL A 302 -10.25 -22.05 1.41
CA VAL A 302 -8.83 -21.79 1.11
C VAL A 302 -7.99 -23.08 1.20
N ASN A 303 -8.22 -23.92 2.21
CA ASN A 303 -7.54 -25.22 2.30
C ASN A 303 -7.91 -26.13 1.13
N MET A 304 -9.19 -26.19 0.77
CA MET A 304 -9.67 -26.94 -0.38
C MET A 304 -8.99 -26.47 -1.67
N PHE A 305 -9.00 -25.17 -1.97
CA PHE A 305 -8.32 -24.63 -3.14
C PHE A 305 -6.82 -24.93 -3.16
N ALA A 306 -6.18 -24.93 -1.98
CA ALA A 306 -4.78 -25.32 -1.85
C ALA A 306 -4.54 -26.81 -2.11
N VAL A 307 -5.42 -27.71 -1.64
CA VAL A 307 -5.38 -29.14 -2.01
C VAL A 307 -5.54 -29.30 -3.52
N LEU A 308 -6.53 -28.63 -4.11
CA LEU A 308 -6.81 -28.72 -5.55
C LEU A 308 -5.73 -28.06 -6.41
N GLY A 309 -4.84 -27.24 -5.82
CA GLY A 309 -3.80 -26.53 -6.55
C GLY A 309 -4.28 -25.26 -7.26
N LEU A 310 -5.54 -24.86 -7.04
CA LEU A 310 -6.11 -23.61 -7.54
C LEU A 310 -5.53 -22.38 -6.83
N ILE A 311 -4.93 -22.57 -5.66
CA ILE A 311 -4.15 -21.58 -4.90
C ILE A 311 -2.94 -22.30 -4.29
N LYS A 312 -1.84 -21.58 -4.07
CA LYS A 312 -0.67 -22.09 -3.34
C LYS A 312 -0.44 -21.26 -2.09
N LYS A 313 -0.36 -21.92 -0.94
CA LYS A 313 0.11 -21.26 0.28
C LYS A 313 1.63 -21.21 0.28
N ILE A 314 2.17 -20.04 0.59
CA ILE A 314 3.61 -19.83 0.69
C ILE A 314 4.00 -19.97 2.15
N ARG A 315 5.01 -20.80 2.41
CA ARG A 315 5.60 -20.90 3.74
C ARG A 315 6.48 -19.70 4.00
N GLU A 316 6.61 -19.33 5.26
CA GLU A 316 7.35 -18.14 5.66
C GLU A 316 8.80 -18.16 5.20
N GLU A 317 9.48 -19.30 5.26
CA GLU A 317 10.86 -19.45 4.80
C GLU A 317 11.03 -19.19 3.29
N ASN A 318 9.93 -19.20 2.55
CA ASN A 318 9.88 -18.92 1.12
C ASN A 318 9.36 -17.51 0.80
N VAL A 319 8.98 -16.72 1.80
CA VAL A 319 8.54 -15.33 1.63
C VAL A 319 9.77 -14.42 1.63
N PRO A 320 9.94 -13.53 0.62
CA PRO A 320 11.01 -12.55 0.62
C PRO A 320 11.00 -11.68 1.90
N SER A 321 12.16 -11.45 2.49
CA SER A 321 12.30 -10.70 3.75
C SER A 321 11.73 -9.28 3.68
N SER A 322 11.83 -8.63 2.52
CA SER A 322 11.21 -7.34 2.25
C SER A 322 9.67 -7.38 2.41
N LEU A 323 9.04 -8.48 1.96
CA LEU A 323 7.59 -8.67 2.08
C LEU A 323 7.15 -8.99 3.51
N LEU A 324 7.97 -9.69 4.29
CA LEU A 324 7.73 -9.90 5.72
C LEU A 324 7.71 -8.57 6.48
N GLY A 325 8.61 -7.65 6.16
CA GLY A 325 8.61 -6.29 6.72
C GLY A 325 7.33 -5.51 6.40
N VAL A 326 6.81 -5.63 5.18
CA VAL A 326 5.53 -5.05 4.77
C VAL A 326 4.37 -5.64 5.57
N ALA A 327 4.31 -6.97 5.69
CA ALA A 327 3.25 -7.65 6.45
C ALA A 327 3.27 -7.27 7.95
N GLN A 328 4.46 -7.16 8.54
CA GLN A 328 4.64 -6.70 9.92
C GLN A 328 4.20 -5.24 10.10
N ALA A 329 4.56 -4.35 9.16
CA ALA A 329 4.18 -2.95 9.19
C ALA A 329 2.66 -2.75 9.11
N ILE A 330 1.97 -3.55 8.30
CA ILE A 330 0.51 -3.50 8.15
C ILE A 330 -0.21 -4.01 9.42
N ARG A 331 0.37 -5.00 10.11
CA ARG A 331 -0.21 -5.59 11.31
C ARG A 331 -0.01 -4.74 12.58
N GLY A 332 1.07 -3.95 12.66
CA GLY A 332 1.41 -3.16 13.83
C GLY A 332 2.11 -3.96 14.95
N LYS A 333 2.49 -3.29 16.05
CA LYS A 333 3.38 -3.81 17.12
C LYS A 333 2.82 -4.92 18.04
N ARG A 334 1.74 -5.61 17.66
CA ARG A 334 1.14 -6.65 18.53
C ARG A 334 1.78 -8.01 18.24
N ASN A 335 2.76 -8.41 19.05
CA ASN A 335 3.59 -9.62 18.84
C ASN A 335 2.87 -10.96 19.06
N GLU A 336 1.66 -10.96 19.65
CA GLU A 336 0.97 -12.17 20.11
C GLU A 336 0.14 -12.91 19.04
N PHE A 337 -0.15 -12.29 17.90
CA PHE A 337 -0.94 -12.94 16.84
C PHE A 337 -0.08 -13.82 15.92
N LYS A 338 -0.71 -14.85 15.34
CA LYS A 338 -0.12 -15.66 14.27
C LYS A 338 0.11 -14.80 13.03
N LEU A 339 1.17 -15.07 12.26
CA LEU A 339 1.36 -14.39 10.98
C LEU A 339 0.18 -14.63 10.03
N VAL A 340 -0.04 -13.69 9.10
CA VAL A 340 -1.05 -13.87 8.06
C VAL A 340 -0.50 -14.85 7.03
N ASN A 341 -1.34 -15.74 6.52
CA ASN A 341 -0.94 -16.64 5.44
C ASN A 341 -0.64 -15.86 4.16
N PHE A 342 0.42 -16.28 3.48
CA PHE A 342 0.80 -15.79 2.17
C PHE A 342 0.31 -16.75 1.09
N TYR A 343 -0.12 -16.20 -0.03
CA TYR A 343 -0.70 -16.93 -1.13
C TYR A 343 -0.15 -16.49 -2.47
N THR A 344 -0.19 -17.40 -3.42
CA THR A 344 -0.17 -17.08 -4.83
C THR A 344 -1.24 -17.89 -5.56
N VAL A 345 -1.75 -17.35 -6.67
CA VAL A 345 -2.72 -18.02 -7.53
C VAL A 345 -2.04 -18.35 -8.85
N PRO A 346 -1.93 -19.64 -9.24
CA PRO A 346 -1.37 -20.01 -10.54
C PRO A 346 -2.28 -19.55 -11.69
N ALA A 347 -1.77 -19.60 -12.92
CA ALA A 347 -2.64 -19.50 -14.09
C ALA A 347 -3.56 -20.74 -14.12
N LEU A 348 -4.87 -20.54 -14.20
CA LEU A 348 -5.87 -21.60 -14.25
C LEU A 348 -5.97 -22.21 -15.66
N ASN A 349 -4.84 -22.61 -16.22
CA ASN A 349 -4.78 -23.26 -17.51
C ASN A 349 -5.29 -24.71 -17.45
N HIS A 350 -5.43 -25.33 -18.63
CA HIS A 350 -5.92 -26.71 -18.74
C HIS A 350 -5.11 -27.70 -17.89
N GLN A 351 -3.79 -27.54 -17.78
CA GLN A 351 -2.94 -28.40 -16.94
C GLN A 351 -3.33 -28.30 -15.46
N VAL A 352 -3.44 -27.09 -14.91
CA VAL A 352 -3.81 -26.88 -13.50
C VAL A 352 -5.22 -27.41 -13.22
N LEU A 353 -6.16 -27.19 -14.12
CA LEU A 353 -7.53 -27.68 -13.97
C LEU A 353 -7.63 -29.21 -14.10
N SER A 354 -6.86 -29.82 -15.00
CA SER A 354 -6.76 -31.28 -15.15
C SER A 354 -6.14 -31.93 -13.91
N GLU A 355 -5.07 -31.36 -13.37
CA GLU A 355 -4.50 -31.82 -12.10
C GLU A 355 -5.51 -31.68 -10.95
N ALA A 356 -6.29 -30.60 -10.92
CA ALA A 356 -7.32 -30.38 -9.91
C ALA A 356 -8.47 -31.39 -10.03
N GLU A 357 -8.95 -31.67 -11.24
CA GLU A 357 -9.91 -32.73 -11.56
C GLU A 357 -9.44 -34.08 -10.99
N GLU A 358 -8.18 -34.43 -11.25
CA GLU A 358 -7.67 -35.73 -10.83
C GLU A 358 -7.45 -35.84 -9.32
N ARG A 359 -7.13 -34.73 -8.67
CA ARG A 359 -7.16 -34.65 -7.20
C ARG A 359 -8.56 -34.83 -6.64
N VAL A 360 -9.60 -34.28 -7.28
CA VAL A 360 -10.99 -34.51 -6.85
C VAL A 360 -11.39 -35.97 -6.99
N LYS A 361 -11.05 -36.64 -8.09
CA LYS A 361 -11.36 -38.08 -8.25
C LYS A 361 -10.71 -38.91 -7.13
N ARG A 362 -9.42 -38.68 -6.85
CA ARG A 362 -8.72 -39.35 -5.74
C ARG A 362 -9.32 -39.03 -4.37
N LEU A 363 -9.77 -37.80 -4.14
CA LEU A 363 -10.48 -37.42 -2.92
C LEU A 363 -11.80 -38.21 -2.78
N ASN A 364 -12.55 -38.35 -3.88
CA ASN A 364 -13.82 -39.10 -3.90
C ASN A 364 -13.59 -40.59 -3.61
N GLU A 365 -12.57 -41.22 -4.21
CA GLU A 365 -12.15 -42.60 -3.93
C GLU A 365 -11.84 -42.84 -2.44
N ASN A 366 -11.37 -41.79 -1.75
CA ASN A 366 -11.06 -41.82 -0.32
C ASN A 366 -12.23 -41.31 0.57
N GLY A 367 -13.45 -41.20 0.02
CA GLY A 367 -14.65 -40.79 0.75
C GLY A 367 -14.69 -39.32 1.17
N ILE A 368 -13.86 -38.47 0.56
CA ILE A 368 -13.77 -37.03 0.78
C ILE A 368 -14.56 -36.31 -0.33
N THR A 369 -15.88 -36.38 -0.24
CA THR A 369 -16.80 -35.85 -1.27
C THR A 369 -17.20 -34.38 -1.09
N SER A 370 -16.72 -33.73 -0.03
CA SER A 370 -17.02 -32.31 0.21
C SER A 370 -15.90 -31.59 0.97
N MET A 371 -15.88 -30.27 0.85
CA MET A 371 -14.94 -29.38 1.55
C MET A 371 -14.88 -29.65 3.07
N PHE A 372 -16.02 -29.94 3.71
CA PHE A 372 -16.10 -30.19 5.15
C PHE A 372 -15.32 -31.43 5.61
N ARG A 373 -15.08 -32.37 4.69
CA ARG A 373 -14.32 -33.60 4.95
C ARG A 373 -12.82 -33.43 4.71
N ILE A 374 -12.37 -32.28 4.22
CA ILE A 374 -10.95 -31.97 4.01
C ILE A 374 -10.32 -31.59 5.35
N SER A 375 -9.44 -32.46 5.86
CA SER A 375 -8.63 -32.23 7.06
C SER A 375 -7.18 -32.63 6.80
N LYS A 376 -6.24 -32.07 7.57
CA LYS A 376 -4.80 -32.37 7.42
C LYS A 376 -4.53 -33.88 7.44
N LYS A 377 -5.05 -34.59 8.45
CA LYS A 377 -4.91 -36.05 8.58
C LYS A 377 -5.43 -36.82 7.36
N LYS A 378 -6.60 -36.44 6.84
CA LYS A 378 -7.17 -37.10 5.65
C LYS A 378 -6.38 -36.82 4.38
N ILE A 379 -5.86 -35.60 4.23
CA ILE A 379 -4.99 -35.24 3.11
C ILE A 379 -3.63 -35.94 3.22
N GLU A 380 -3.09 -36.13 4.43
CA GLU A 380 -1.88 -36.93 4.67
C GLU A 380 -2.09 -38.39 4.26
N GLN A 381 -3.23 -38.99 4.63
CA GLN A 381 -3.57 -40.35 4.23
C GLN A 381 -3.78 -40.47 2.71
N CYS A 382 -4.44 -39.48 2.10
CA CYS A 382 -4.79 -39.51 0.69
C CYS A 382 -3.59 -39.21 -0.22
N PHE A 383 -2.73 -38.24 0.11
CA PHE A 383 -1.67 -37.72 -0.77
C PHE A 383 -0.25 -37.79 -0.16
N GLY A 384 -0.11 -38.28 1.06
CA GLY A 384 1.16 -38.34 1.79
C GLY A 384 1.49 -37.08 2.59
N GLU A 385 2.37 -37.24 3.57
CA GLU A 385 2.76 -36.19 4.52
C GLU A 385 3.40 -34.97 3.84
N GLY A 386 4.27 -35.21 2.85
CA GLY A 386 4.95 -34.15 2.11
C GLY A 386 3.99 -33.22 1.37
N PHE A 387 2.88 -33.75 0.84
CA PHE A 387 1.84 -32.95 0.20
C PHE A 387 1.03 -32.14 1.23
N ALA A 388 0.60 -32.78 2.31
CA ALA A 388 -0.14 -32.10 3.36
C ALA A 388 0.65 -30.95 4.01
N LYS A 389 1.96 -31.13 4.23
CA LYS A 389 2.87 -30.06 4.72
C LYS A 389 3.00 -28.88 3.75
N LYS A 390 2.70 -29.05 2.45
CA LYS A 390 2.66 -27.93 1.48
C LYS A 390 1.34 -27.16 1.56
N VAL A 391 0.24 -27.85 1.82
CA VAL A 391 -1.12 -27.26 1.87
C VAL A 391 -1.43 -26.64 3.23
N TYR A 392 -1.04 -27.30 4.31
CA TYR A 392 -1.29 -26.88 5.70
C TYR A 392 -0.05 -26.21 6.26
N VAL A 393 0.21 -25.00 5.77
CA VAL A 393 1.22 -24.10 6.34
C VAL A 393 0.67 -23.54 7.65
N ASN A 394 1.38 -23.76 8.75
CA ASN A 394 1.09 -23.11 10.01
C ASN A 394 1.83 -21.77 10.02
N PRO A 395 1.12 -20.63 10.09
CA PRO A 395 1.80 -19.37 10.31
C PRO A 395 2.35 -19.35 11.74
N THR A 396 3.66 -19.32 11.87
CA THR A 396 4.36 -19.19 13.15
C THR A 396 4.02 -17.83 13.76
N SER A 397 3.89 -17.73 15.08
CA SER A 397 3.78 -16.43 15.75
C SER A 397 5.15 -15.73 15.77
N ILE A 398 5.15 -14.40 15.78
CA ILE A 398 6.41 -13.62 15.90
C ILE A 398 7.13 -13.97 17.21
N ARG A 399 6.39 -14.29 18.27
CA ARG A 399 6.96 -14.75 19.54
C ARG A 399 7.70 -16.07 19.39
N GLU A 400 7.10 -17.06 18.72
CA GLU A 400 7.75 -18.35 18.45
C GLU A 400 8.99 -18.17 17.57
N GLN A 401 8.97 -17.26 16.60
CA GLN A 401 10.17 -16.95 15.79
C GLN A 401 11.28 -16.26 16.58
N LEU A 402 10.94 -15.32 17.45
CA LEU A 402 11.90 -14.67 18.34
C LEU A 402 12.48 -15.68 19.32
N LEU A 403 11.66 -16.62 19.79
CA LEU A 403 12.08 -17.71 20.65
C LEU A 403 13.00 -18.69 19.89
N GLU A 404 12.65 -19.10 18.67
CA GLU A 404 13.48 -19.95 17.81
C GLU A 404 14.82 -19.27 17.47
N LYS A 405 14.80 -17.98 17.10
CA LYS A 405 16.03 -17.21 16.87
C LYS A 405 16.88 -17.09 18.14
N SER A 406 16.26 -16.80 19.28
CA SER A 406 16.96 -16.76 20.57
C SER A 406 17.56 -18.12 20.92
N ILE A 407 16.85 -19.22 20.68
CA ILE A 407 17.32 -20.58 20.93
C ILE A 407 18.50 -20.91 19.99
N ILE A 408 18.42 -20.56 18.71
CA ILE A 408 19.51 -20.75 17.75
C ILE A 408 20.74 -19.90 18.11
N GLU A 409 20.53 -18.64 18.49
CA GLU A 409 21.61 -17.73 18.92
C GLU A 409 22.26 -18.19 20.23
N HIS A 410 21.49 -18.79 21.16
CA HIS A 410 22.03 -19.31 22.42
C HIS A 410 22.65 -20.71 22.28
N LEU A 411 22.20 -21.54 21.33
CA LEU A 411 22.81 -22.85 21.04
C LEU A 411 24.20 -22.74 20.39
N TYR A 412 24.56 -21.57 19.84
CA TYR A 412 25.86 -21.32 19.22
C TYR A 412 26.90 -20.69 20.17
N TYR A 413 26.56 -20.43 21.43
CA TYR A 413 27.49 -19.85 22.42
C TYR A 413 27.97 -20.81 23.52
N ASP A 414 27.52 -22.06 23.56
CA ASP A 414 27.87 -23.02 24.62
C ASP A 414 28.70 -24.23 24.16
N VAL A 415 29.53 -24.08 23.11
CA VAL A 415 30.60 -25.06 22.83
C VAL A 415 31.87 -24.33 22.39
N GLU A 416 32.55 -23.67 23.33
CA GLU A 416 34.01 -23.64 23.25
C GLU A 416 34.49 -25.04 23.67
N PRO A 417 35.23 -25.77 22.83
CA PRO A 417 35.90 -26.98 23.29
C PRO A 417 36.92 -26.56 24.34
N ALA A 418 36.78 -27.11 25.54
CA ALA A 418 37.82 -27.01 26.55
C ALA A 418 39.06 -27.74 26.02
N ASP A 419 40.10 -26.97 25.68
CA ASP A 419 41.47 -27.46 25.54
C ASP A 419 42.07 -27.79 26.91
#